data_AF-A0A8H6IUL7-F1
#
_entry.id   AF-A0A8H6IUL7-F1
#
_cell.length_a   1.000
_cell.length_b   1.000
_cell.length_c   1.000
_cell.angle_alpha   90.00
_cell.angle_beta   90.00
_cell.angle_gamma   90.00
#
_symmetry.space_group_name_H-M   'P 1'
#
loop_
_entity.id
_entity.type
_entity.pdbx_description
1 polymer ?
#
loop_
_entity_poly.entity_id
_entity_poly.type
_entity_poly.pdbx_seq_one_letter_code
_entity_poly.pdbx_strand_id
1 'polypeptide(L)'
;MVGNTENYVMSDYEYDISQAQKAHIDGFVLNMAPEAVGFKLFLSFDYAGQGPWHKQDVIDMLDIYADSPSYFRHSTGQPLVSTFEGPKQSDDWVEIKERTEAFFMPSWSSLGAKRAMKKGTADGLSSWGAWPEGPNAISEEIDASYVDFLGKDASGKPRPYMMPVSPWFYTNLPGYNKNWLWRGDSLWFNRWNHVWDMEPEYVQIISWNDYGESHHIGPVNDRAIVAFETGRAPFNYALGLPHDAWRMLLPFVIDTYKAGKTSFTKEGLTVWYRLNPGRACSSGGTVGKHRCLGSGRRRSG
;
A
#
# COMPACT_ATOMS: atom_id res chain seq x y z
N MET A 1 -8.31 -5.58 2.17
CA MET A 1 -8.27 -4.36 3.02
C MET A 1 -9.64 -3.85 3.49
N VAL A 2 -10.81 -4.26 2.94
CA VAL A 2 -12.13 -3.70 3.37
C VAL A 2 -12.42 -3.85 4.89
N GLY A 3 -11.82 -4.80 5.60
CA GLY A 3 -12.17 -5.08 7.00
C GLY A 3 -11.29 -4.44 8.08
N ASN A 4 -10.15 -3.83 7.75
CA ASN A 4 -9.20 -3.45 8.82
C ASN A 4 -9.72 -2.32 9.70
N THR A 5 -10.53 -1.41 9.16
CA THR A 5 -11.04 -0.24 9.90
C THR A 5 -12.52 -0.39 10.29
N GLU A 6 -13.11 -1.58 10.17
CA GLU A 6 -14.55 -1.80 10.43
C GLU A 6 -15.00 -1.30 11.81
N ASN A 7 -14.15 -1.46 12.83
CA ASN A 7 -14.44 -1.05 14.19
C ASN A 7 -13.76 0.26 14.60
N TYR A 8 -13.20 1.03 13.66
CA TYR A 8 -12.61 2.34 13.97
C TYR A 8 -13.69 3.33 14.39
N VAL A 9 -13.35 4.16 15.37
CA VAL A 9 -14.09 5.39 15.68
C VAL A 9 -13.33 6.61 15.18
N MET A 10 -13.98 7.78 15.16
CA MET A 10 -13.37 9.01 14.63
C MET A 10 -12.01 9.34 15.27
N SER A 11 -11.85 9.13 16.58
CA SER A 11 -10.57 9.37 17.25
C SER A 11 -9.43 8.46 16.79
N ASP A 12 -9.75 7.26 16.29
CA ASP A 12 -8.73 6.37 15.69
C ASP A 12 -8.21 6.97 14.38
N TYR A 13 -9.11 7.46 13.51
CA TYR A 13 -8.74 8.14 12.27
C TYR A 13 -7.96 9.43 12.53
N GLU A 14 -8.40 10.26 13.48
CA GLU A 14 -7.70 11.50 13.85
C GLU A 14 -6.28 11.21 14.37
N TYR A 15 -6.14 10.18 15.20
CA TYR A 15 -4.82 9.76 15.69
C TYR A 15 -3.93 9.29 14.55
N ASP A 16 -4.42 8.42 13.67
CA ASP A 16 -3.67 7.89 12.54
C ASP A 16 -3.26 8.98 11.55
N ILE A 17 -4.18 9.90 11.23
CA ILE A 17 -3.89 11.07 10.38
C ILE A 17 -2.81 11.93 11.03
N SER A 18 -2.89 12.20 12.34
CA SER A 18 -1.84 12.97 13.04
C SER A 18 -0.47 12.28 12.97
N GLN A 19 -0.44 10.95 13.02
CA GLN A 19 0.78 10.16 12.94
C GLN A 19 1.36 10.12 11.53
N ALA A 20 0.49 10.13 10.50
CA ALA A 20 0.87 10.19 9.10
C ALA A 20 1.40 11.57 8.73
N GLN A 21 0.74 12.64 9.18
CA GLN A 21 1.19 14.02 8.98
C GLN A 21 2.58 14.26 9.60
N LYS A 22 2.84 13.75 10.82
CA LYS A 22 4.18 13.79 11.43
C LYS A 22 5.26 13.07 10.62
N ALA A 23 4.85 12.06 9.85
CA ALA A 23 5.73 11.33 8.94
C ALA A 23 5.80 11.96 7.54
N HIS A 24 5.14 13.11 7.31
CA HIS A 24 5.02 13.83 6.04
C HIS A 24 4.26 13.05 4.95
N ILE A 25 3.44 12.08 5.32
CA ILE A 25 2.55 11.40 4.38
C ILE A 25 1.43 12.38 4.01
N ASP A 26 1.15 12.50 2.71
CA ASP A 26 0.17 13.46 2.18
C ASP A 26 -1.29 13.01 2.33
N GLY A 27 -1.51 11.70 2.36
CA GLY A 27 -2.86 11.16 2.39
C GLY A 27 -2.97 9.65 2.57
N PHE A 28 -4.21 9.18 2.74
CA PHE A 28 -4.53 7.76 2.79
C PHE A 28 -5.35 7.30 1.59
N VAL A 29 -5.11 6.04 1.23
CA VAL A 29 -5.86 5.29 0.24
C VAL A 29 -6.79 4.36 1.01
N LEU A 30 -8.09 4.64 1.01
CA LEU A 30 -9.06 3.97 1.91
C LEU A 30 -10.24 3.41 1.13
N ASN A 31 -10.96 2.44 1.69
CA ASN A 31 -12.25 2.00 1.13
C ASN A 31 -13.40 2.96 1.49
N MET A 32 -13.20 3.84 2.48
CA MET A 32 -14.17 4.85 2.94
C MET A 32 -13.43 6.02 3.62
N ALA A 33 -13.94 7.25 3.49
CA ALA A 33 -13.22 8.45 3.90
C ALA A 33 -14.02 9.30 4.90
N PRO A 34 -13.54 9.49 6.14
CA PRO A 34 -13.97 10.63 6.96
C PRO A 34 -13.30 11.92 6.45
N GLU A 35 -13.92 13.10 6.61
CA GLU A 35 -13.25 14.36 6.25
C GLU A 35 -12.03 14.64 7.13
N ALA A 36 -10.98 15.26 6.56
CA ALA A 36 -9.71 15.51 7.26
C ALA A 36 -9.06 16.84 6.83
N VAL A 37 -8.84 17.74 7.79
CA VAL A 37 -8.19 19.04 7.51
C VAL A 37 -6.68 18.85 7.30
N GLY A 38 -6.16 19.36 6.19
CA GLY A 38 -4.72 19.31 5.89
C GLY A 38 -4.18 17.91 5.58
N PHE A 39 -5.05 16.97 5.23
CA PHE A 39 -4.69 15.61 4.84
C PHE A 39 -5.59 15.15 3.69
N LYS A 40 -5.04 14.40 2.75
CA LYS A 40 -5.78 13.96 1.57
C LYS A 40 -6.25 12.52 1.68
N LEU A 41 -7.38 12.23 1.05
CA LEU A 41 -7.96 10.88 1.04
C LEU A 41 -8.45 10.59 -0.37
N PHE A 42 -8.30 9.35 -0.82
CA PHE A 42 -9.06 8.89 -1.99
C PHE A 42 -9.47 7.44 -1.86
N LEU A 43 -10.50 7.09 -2.61
CA LEU A 43 -11.09 5.77 -2.55
C LEU A 43 -10.25 4.76 -3.35
N SER A 44 -9.92 3.65 -2.71
CA SER A 44 -9.51 2.43 -3.38
C SER A 44 -10.47 1.32 -3.01
N PHE A 45 -11.18 0.80 -3.99
CA PHE A 45 -12.16 -0.26 -3.77
C PHE A 45 -11.50 -1.62 -3.88
N ASP A 46 -11.56 -2.40 -2.81
CA ASP A 46 -10.99 -3.74 -2.79
C ASP A 46 -11.95 -4.78 -3.39
N TYR A 47 -11.69 -5.14 -4.66
CA TYR A 47 -12.49 -6.06 -5.47
C TYR A 47 -12.10 -7.54 -5.25
N ALA A 48 -10.98 -7.81 -4.57
CA ALA A 48 -10.52 -9.17 -4.29
C ALA A 48 -10.90 -9.65 -2.89
N GLY A 49 -11.10 -8.74 -1.94
CA GLY A 49 -11.33 -9.05 -0.53
C GLY A 49 -12.67 -9.73 -0.25
N GLN A 50 -13.78 -9.08 -0.64
CA GLN A 50 -15.14 -9.60 -0.45
C GLN A 50 -15.88 -9.87 -1.79
N GLY A 51 -15.14 -9.85 -2.89
CA GLY A 51 -15.69 -9.84 -4.24
C GLY A 51 -15.72 -8.44 -4.85
N PRO A 52 -15.99 -8.35 -6.16
CA PRO A 52 -16.03 -7.07 -6.85
C PRO A 52 -17.19 -6.22 -6.35
N TRP A 53 -16.95 -4.93 -6.15
CA TRP A 53 -18.00 -3.97 -5.83
C TRP A 53 -18.98 -3.85 -7.00
N HIS A 54 -20.25 -3.61 -6.69
CA HIS A 54 -21.22 -3.29 -7.73
C HIS A 54 -20.92 -1.90 -8.31
N LYS A 55 -21.03 -1.77 -9.64
CA LYS A 55 -20.77 -0.53 -10.37
C LYS A 55 -21.50 0.68 -9.78
N GLN A 56 -22.78 0.52 -9.42
CA GLN A 56 -23.58 1.60 -8.85
C GLN A 56 -23.06 2.05 -7.47
N ASP A 57 -22.68 1.10 -6.60
CA ASP A 57 -22.12 1.44 -5.29
C ASP A 57 -20.83 2.25 -5.42
N VAL A 58 -20.00 1.95 -6.43
CA VAL A 58 -18.78 2.73 -6.72
C VAL A 58 -19.12 4.16 -7.12
N ILE A 59 -20.11 4.34 -8.01
CA ILE A 59 -20.58 5.67 -8.43
C ILE A 59 -21.13 6.44 -7.22
N ASP A 60 -22.02 5.82 -6.44
CA ASP A 60 -22.65 6.46 -5.29
C ASP A 60 -21.61 6.89 -4.25
N MET A 61 -20.60 6.06 -3.99
CA MET A 61 -19.49 6.41 -3.10
C MET A 61 -18.66 7.56 -3.64
N LEU A 62 -18.36 7.60 -4.94
CA LEU A 62 -17.64 8.72 -5.54
C LEU A 62 -18.46 10.01 -5.47
N ASP A 63 -19.76 9.96 -5.76
CA ASP A 63 -20.65 11.12 -5.68
C ASP A 63 -20.75 11.69 -4.25
N ILE A 64 -20.64 10.83 -3.22
CA ILE A 64 -20.64 11.27 -1.81
C ILE A 64 -19.33 11.98 -1.43
N TYR A 65 -18.18 11.45 -1.84
CA TYR A 65 -16.88 11.84 -1.27
C TYR A 65 -16.00 12.69 -2.19
N ALA A 66 -16.14 12.59 -3.52
CA ALA A 66 -15.21 13.20 -4.48
C ALA A 66 -15.15 14.73 -4.39
N ASP A 67 -16.24 15.37 -3.99
CA ASP A 67 -16.33 16.83 -3.86
C ASP A 67 -15.83 17.37 -2.52
N SER A 68 -15.46 16.50 -1.57
CA SER A 68 -14.86 16.95 -0.32
C SER A 68 -13.52 17.68 -0.57
N PRO A 69 -13.22 18.78 0.13
CA PRO A 69 -11.91 19.44 0.06
C PRO A 69 -10.75 18.53 0.46
N SER A 70 -11.02 17.47 1.22
CA SER A 70 -10.04 16.46 1.61
C SER A 70 -9.82 15.40 0.53
N TYR A 71 -10.66 15.33 -0.51
CA TYR A 71 -10.49 14.34 -1.56
C TYR A 71 -9.25 14.64 -2.41
N PHE A 72 -8.43 13.63 -2.67
CA PHE A 72 -7.24 13.76 -3.51
C PHE A 72 -7.63 13.83 -4.98
N ARG A 73 -7.18 14.90 -5.64
CA ARG A 73 -7.41 15.12 -7.06
C ARG A 73 -6.10 15.00 -7.82
N HIS A 74 -6.15 14.35 -8.98
CA HIS A 74 -5.03 14.32 -9.91
C HIS A 74 -4.73 15.75 -10.40
N SER A 75 -3.55 15.95 -11.00
CA SER A 75 -3.11 17.27 -11.50
C SER A 75 -4.08 17.93 -12.50
N THR A 76 -4.94 17.15 -13.16
CA THR A 76 -6.01 17.63 -14.06
C THR A 76 -7.26 18.13 -13.34
N GLY A 77 -7.33 18.01 -12.01
CA GLY A 77 -8.49 18.35 -11.19
C GLY A 77 -9.49 17.20 -10.98
N GLN A 78 -9.33 16.09 -11.69
CA GLN A 78 -10.20 14.91 -11.57
C GLN A 78 -10.00 14.17 -10.24
N PRO A 79 -11.06 13.62 -9.61
CA PRO A 79 -10.93 12.81 -8.40
C PRO A 79 -10.17 11.53 -8.72
N LEU A 80 -9.05 11.30 -8.03
CA LEU A 80 -8.28 10.07 -8.22
C LEU A 80 -9.02 8.91 -7.55
N VAL A 81 -9.09 7.76 -8.21
CA VAL A 81 -9.70 6.54 -7.66
C VAL A 81 -8.88 5.33 -8.04
N SER A 82 -8.86 4.33 -7.17
CA SER A 82 -8.13 3.09 -7.39
C SER A 82 -8.99 1.86 -7.08
N THR A 83 -8.46 0.69 -7.40
CA THR A 83 -8.99 -0.60 -6.93
C THR A 83 -7.84 -1.49 -6.51
N PHE A 84 -8.08 -2.38 -5.55
CA PHE A 84 -7.24 -3.57 -5.40
C PHE A 84 -7.86 -4.69 -6.23
N GLU A 85 -7.14 -5.10 -7.29
CA GLU A 85 -7.61 -6.05 -8.29
C GLU A 85 -8.93 -5.61 -8.96
N GLY A 86 -9.71 -6.57 -9.49
CA GLY A 86 -10.91 -6.31 -10.28
C GLY A 86 -10.75 -6.18 -11.80
N PRO A 87 -9.74 -6.77 -12.48
CA PRO A 87 -9.57 -6.60 -13.93
C PRO A 87 -10.70 -7.20 -14.79
N LYS A 88 -11.57 -8.03 -14.19
CA LYS A 88 -12.76 -8.58 -14.87
C LYS A 88 -13.89 -7.55 -14.98
N GLN A 89 -13.86 -6.52 -14.14
CA GLN A 89 -14.82 -5.40 -14.11
C GLN A 89 -14.27 -4.18 -14.85
N SER A 90 -13.23 -4.35 -15.68
CA SER A 90 -12.60 -3.24 -16.41
C SER A 90 -13.58 -2.41 -17.23
N ASP A 91 -14.62 -3.05 -17.76
CA ASP A 91 -15.56 -2.44 -18.70
C ASP A 91 -16.58 -1.55 -17.97
N ASP A 92 -16.87 -1.83 -16.69
CA ASP A 92 -17.71 -0.96 -15.84
C ASP A 92 -17.10 0.43 -15.68
N TRP A 93 -15.77 0.53 -15.72
CA TRP A 93 -15.03 1.78 -15.57
C TRP A 93 -15.20 2.76 -16.74
N VAL A 94 -15.76 2.32 -17.88
CA VAL A 94 -16.17 3.26 -18.93
C VAL A 94 -17.28 4.18 -18.42
N GLU A 95 -18.34 3.59 -17.88
CA GLU A 95 -19.50 4.33 -17.36
C GLU A 95 -19.20 5.02 -16.03
N ILE A 96 -18.45 4.38 -15.12
CA ILE A 96 -18.07 5.02 -13.84
C ILE A 96 -17.33 6.33 -14.14
N LYS A 97 -16.32 6.31 -15.01
CA LYS A 97 -15.55 7.51 -15.34
C LYS A 97 -16.37 8.56 -16.08
N GLU A 98 -17.28 8.15 -16.96
CA GLU A 98 -18.21 9.08 -17.63
C GLU A 98 -19.10 9.81 -16.62
N ARG A 99 -19.54 9.11 -15.57
CA ARG A 99 -20.47 9.64 -14.56
C ARG A 99 -19.80 10.48 -13.47
N THR A 100 -18.59 10.11 -13.07
CA THR A 100 -17.92 10.70 -11.89
C THR A 100 -16.68 11.52 -12.25
N GLU A 101 -16.35 11.59 -13.55
CA GLU A 101 -15.13 12.24 -14.08
C GLU A 101 -13.81 11.73 -13.45
N ALA A 102 -13.81 10.52 -12.90
CA ALA A 102 -12.69 10.04 -12.10
C ALA A 102 -11.43 9.75 -12.93
N PHE A 103 -10.28 10.03 -12.33
CA PHE A 103 -8.97 9.62 -12.81
C PHE A 103 -8.63 8.24 -12.24
N PHE A 104 -8.71 7.21 -13.06
CA PHE A 104 -8.68 5.83 -12.60
C PHE A 104 -7.28 5.20 -12.64
N MET A 105 -6.74 4.82 -11.47
CA MET A 105 -5.44 4.19 -11.31
C MET A 105 -5.52 2.83 -10.58
N PRO A 106 -6.02 1.76 -11.21
CA PRO A 106 -6.18 0.46 -10.57
C PRO A 106 -4.87 -0.24 -10.25
N SER A 107 -4.91 -1.09 -9.22
CA SER A 107 -3.88 -2.09 -8.93
C SER A 107 -4.29 -3.44 -9.51
N TRP A 108 -4.05 -3.64 -10.81
CA TRP A 108 -4.28 -4.92 -11.49
C TRP A 108 -2.98 -5.73 -11.59
N SER A 109 -2.30 -5.87 -10.45
CA SER A 109 -0.99 -6.51 -10.37
C SER A 109 -1.03 -7.99 -10.78
N SER A 110 -2.15 -8.68 -10.58
CA SER A 110 -2.36 -10.05 -11.07
C SER A 110 -2.25 -10.21 -12.60
N LEU A 111 -2.47 -9.15 -13.37
CA LEU A 111 -2.30 -9.15 -14.84
C LEU A 111 -0.92 -8.72 -15.29
N GLY A 112 -0.25 -7.87 -14.50
CA GLY A 112 0.92 -7.10 -14.91
C GLY A 112 0.58 -5.93 -15.86
N ALA A 113 1.46 -4.93 -15.90
CA ALA A 113 1.20 -3.63 -16.54
C ALA A 113 0.75 -3.73 -18.01
N LYS A 114 1.43 -4.54 -18.84
CA LYS A 114 1.11 -4.68 -20.27
C LYS A 114 -0.32 -5.17 -20.51
N ARG A 115 -0.79 -6.14 -19.74
CA ARG A 115 -2.14 -6.70 -19.89
C ARG A 115 -3.18 -5.80 -19.24
N ALA A 116 -2.83 -5.14 -18.14
CA ALA A 116 -3.66 -4.14 -17.49
C ALA A 116 -3.96 -2.97 -18.45
N MET A 117 -2.95 -2.38 -19.10
CA MET A 117 -3.15 -1.27 -20.04
C MET A 117 -3.96 -1.65 -21.28
N LYS A 118 -3.87 -2.91 -21.74
CA LYS A 118 -4.69 -3.41 -22.86
C LYS A 118 -6.19 -3.44 -22.57
N LYS A 119 -6.61 -3.30 -21.31
CA LYS A 119 -8.04 -3.14 -20.95
C LYS A 119 -8.61 -1.79 -21.39
N GLY A 120 -7.77 -0.78 -21.57
CA GLY A 120 -8.15 0.50 -22.18
C GLY A 120 -8.90 1.49 -21.28
N THR A 121 -9.18 1.16 -20.02
CA THR A 121 -9.96 2.04 -19.11
C THR A 121 -9.12 2.76 -18.05
N ALA A 122 -7.91 2.29 -17.78
CA ALA A 122 -7.00 2.87 -16.79
C ALA A 122 -6.34 4.17 -17.30
N ASP A 123 -6.30 5.21 -16.47
CA ASP A 123 -5.60 6.47 -16.75
C ASP A 123 -4.14 6.45 -16.34
N GLY A 124 -3.83 5.65 -15.32
CA GLY A 124 -2.51 5.24 -14.89
C GLY A 124 -2.62 3.89 -14.18
N LEU A 125 -1.55 3.42 -13.55
CA LEU A 125 -1.59 2.17 -12.81
C LEU A 125 -0.91 2.33 -11.44
N SER A 126 -1.45 1.62 -10.45
CA SER A 126 -0.75 1.34 -9.20
C SER A 126 -0.29 -0.12 -9.19
N SER A 127 0.70 -0.43 -8.38
CA SER A 127 1.21 -1.81 -8.21
C SER A 127 1.07 -2.23 -6.75
N TRP A 128 0.78 -3.51 -6.52
CA TRP A 128 0.86 -4.17 -5.21
C TRP A 128 2.18 -4.97 -5.06
N GLY A 129 3.11 -4.81 -5.99
CA GLY A 129 4.40 -5.49 -6.02
C GLY A 129 5.49 -4.78 -5.20
N ALA A 130 5.28 -4.55 -3.91
CA ALA A 130 6.24 -3.82 -3.07
C ALA A 130 7.44 -4.67 -2.57
N TRP A 131 7.41 -5.98 -2.83
CA TRP A 131 8.25 -6.98 -2.19
C TRP A 131 8.87 -7.94 -3.20
N PRO A 132 10.03 -8.56 -2.87
CA PRO A 132 10.59 -9.60 -3.71
C PRO A 132 9.79 -10.89 -3.61
N GLU A 133 9.91 -11.72 -4.64
CA GLU A 133 9.41 -13.09 -4.57
C GLU A 133 10.36 -13.94 -3.71
N GLY A 134 9.86 -14.39 -2.57
CA GLY A 134 10.56 -15.34 -1.71
C GLY A 134 11.90 -14.81 -1.18
N PRO A 135 13.01 -15.58 -1.31
CA PRO A 135 14.31 -15.22 -0.74
C PRO A 135 15.11 -14.22 -1.58
N ASN A 136 14.60 -13.81 -2.74
CA ASN A 136 15.32 -12.99 -3.71
C ASN A 136 15.48 -11.55 -3.22
N ALA A 137 16.46 -10.83 -3.76
CA ALA A 137 16.52 -9.38 -3.58
C ALA A 137 15.40 -8.71 -4.39
N ILE A 138 14.91 -7.57 -3.92
CA ILE A 138 14.00 -6.74 -4.72
C ILE A 138 14.75 -6.24 -5.96
N SER A 139 14.10 -6.31 -7.12
CA SER A 139 14.58 -5.71 -8.38
C SER A 139 13.66 -4.56 -8.79
N GLU A 140 14.12 -3.74 -9.73
CA GLU A 140 13.34 -2.66 -10.35
C GLU A 140 12.55 -3.14 -11.58
N GLU A 141 12.71 -4.40 -12.00
CA GLU A 141 12.15 -4.92 -13.26
C GLU A 141 10.63 -4.77 -13.35
N ILE A 142 9.93 -5.04 -12.24
CA ILE A 142 8.48 -4.89 -12.19
C ILE A 142 8.12 -3.42 -12.37
N ASP A 143 8.70 -2.51 -11.58
CA ASP A 143 8.40 -1.08 -11.65
C ASP A 143 8.75 -0.49 -13.03
N ALA A 144 9.90 -0.85 -13.59
CA ALA A 144 10.32 -0.45 -14.93
C ALA A 144 9.30 -0.90 -15.98
N SER A 145 8.74 -2.11 -15.83
CA SER A 145 7.68 -2.58 -16.75
C SER A 145 6.41 -1.72 -16.69
N TYR A 146 6.07 -1.13 -15.53
CA TYR A 146 4.94 -0.21 -15.45
C TYR A 146 5.24 1.08 -16.22
N VAL A 147 6.40 1.68 -15.99
CA VAL A 147 6.84 2.89 -16.71
C VAL A 147 6.83 2.66 -18.22
N ASP A 148 7.36 1.52 -18.68
CA ASP A 148 7.43 1.18 -20.11
C ASP A 148 6.06 0.96 -20.75
N PHE A 149 5.16 0.23 -20.07
CA PHE A 149 3.87 -0.18 -20.66
C PHE A 149 2.74 0.82 -20.47
N LEU A 150 2.86 1.77 -19.55
CA LEU A 150 1.86 2.83 -19.33
C LEU A 150 1.70 3.73 -20.56
N GLY A 151 2.78 3.99 -21.29
CA GLY A 151 2.75 4.82 -22.48
C GLY A 151 2.29 6.25 -22.17
N LYS A 152 1.58 6.87 -23.12
CA LYS A 152 1.15 8.27 -23.05
C LYS A 152 -0.37 8.39 -23.07
N ASP A 153 -0.88 9.46 -22.49
CA ASP A 153 -2.28 9.85 -22.58
C ASP A 153 -2.60 10.54 -23.93
N ALA A 154 -3.85 10.98 -24.12
CA ALA A 154 -4.30 11.63 -25.34
C ALA A 154 -3.61 12.99 -25.60
N SER A 155 -3.04 13.63 -24.58
CA SER A 155 -2.27 14.87 -24.69
C SER A 155 -0.79 14.62 -25.03
N GLY A 156 -0.35 13.36 -25.01
CA GLY A 156 1.05 12.98 -25.21
C GLY A 156 1.90 13.01 -23.95
N LYS A 157 1.31 13.24 -22.76
CA LYS A 157 2.00 13.16 -21.46
C LYS A 157 2.13 11.69 -21.04
N PRO A 158 3.24 11.25 -20.43
CA PRO A 158 3.33 9.92 -19.82
C PRO A 158 2.20 9.69 -18.82
N ARG A 159 1.56 8.52 -18.87
CA ARG A 159 0.56 8.15 -17.86
C ARG A 159 1.24 7.88 -16.51
N PRO A 160 0.62 8.26 -15.38
CA PRO A 160 1.26 8.14 -14.08
C PRO A 160 1.37 6.69 -13.62
N TYR A 161 2.49 6.41 -12.95
CA TYR A 161 2.70 5.21 -12.16
C TYR A 161 2.63 5.56 -10.67
N MET A 162 1.87 4.77 -9.90
CA MET A 162 1.89 4.82 -8.44
C MET A 162 2.74 3.67 -7.91
N MET A 163 3.97 3.99 -7.56
CA MET A 163 5.01 3.04 -7.16
C MET A 163 4.80 2.59 -5.71
N PRO A 164 4.77 1.27 -5.42
CA PRO A 164 4.56 0.78 -4.08
C PRO A 164 5.85 0.76 -3.27
N VAL A 165 5.81 1.08 -1.99
CA VAL A 165 6.94 0.90 -1.07
C VAL A 165 6.45 0.22 0.20
N SER A 166 7.23 -0.72 0.73
CA SER A 166 6.85 -1.45 1.93
C SER A 166 8.09 -1.90 2.72
N PRO A 167 8.04 -1.92 4.06
CA PRO A 167 9.22 -2.26 4.86
C PRO A 167 9.58 -3.76 4.80
N TRP A 168 8.60 -4.66 4.82
CA TRP A 168 8.78 -6.12 4.82
C TRP A 168 7.44 -6.81 4.57
N PHE A 169 7.40 -8.14 4.52
CA PHE A 169 6.13 -8.89 4.42
C PHE A 169 6.22 -10.21 5.18
N TYR A 170 5.25 -10.48 6.04
CA TYR A 170 5.06 -11.77 6.66
C TYR A 170 3.58 -12.01 6.93
N THR A 171 3.09 -13.19 6.57
CA THR A 171 1.72 -13.58 6.89
C THR A 171 1.66 -15.04 7.31
N ASN A 172 0.77 -15.35 8.24
CA ASN A 172 0.37 -16.70 8.61
C ASN A 172 -1.11 -16.69 8.98
N LEU A 173 -1.94 -16.67 7.93
CA LEU A 173 -3.39 -16.65 7.99
C LEU A 173 -3.97 -17.85 7.20
N PRO A 174 -4.00 -19.06 7.82
CA PRO A 174 -4.55 -20.27 7.21
C PRO A 174 -6.01 -20.16 6.73
N GLY A 175 -6.81 -19.26 7.31
CA GLY A 175 -8.15 -18.90 6.83
C GLY A 175 -8.17 -18.41 5.38
N TYR A 176 -7.06 -17.82 4.92
CA TYR A 176 -6.89 -17.29 3.58
C TYR A 176 -5.89 -18.09 2.74
N ASN A 177 -5.50 -19.29 3.19
CA ASN A 177 -4.41 -20.08 2.60
C ASN A 177 -3.08 -19.32 2.52
N LYS A 178 -2.81 -18.43 3.48
CA LYS A 178 -1.59 -17.63 3.52
C LYS A 178 -0.63 -18.09 4.60
N ASN A 179 0.61 -18.43 4.22
CA ASN A 179 1.70 -18.69 5.16
C ASN A 179 3.06 -18.54 4.48
N TRP A 180 3.53 -17.30 4.34
CA TRP A 180 4.83 -17.03 3.71
C TRP A 180 5.53 -15.81 4.28
N LEU A 181 6.84 -15.75 4.03
CA LEU A 181 7.73 -14.66 4.35
C LEU A 181 8.48 -14.28 3.07
N TRP A 182 8.61 -12.99 2.80
CA TRP A 182 9.51 -12.48 1.77
C TRP A 182 10.75 -11.85 2.40
N ARG A 183 11.85 -11.81 1.65
CA ARG A 183 13.08 -11.17 2.10
C ARG A 183 12.84 -9.67 2.29
N GLY A 184 13.05 -9.19 3.53
CA GLY A 184 12.77 -7.81 3.92
C GLY A 184 13.95 -7.04 4.53
N ASP A 185 15.12 -7.67 4.64
CA ASP A 185 16.21 -7.18 5.52
C ASP A 185 16.73 -5.78 5.14
N SER A 186 16.79 -5.48 3.85
CA SER A 186 17.18 -4.17 3.31
C SER A 186 16.05 -3.54 2.49
N LEU A 187 14.83 -4.09 2.55
CA LEU A 187 13.77 -3.76 1.59
C LEU A 187 13.33 -2.31 1.71
N TRP A 188 13.11 -1.81 2.93
CA TRP A 188 12.69 -0.43 3.15
C TRP A 188 13.67 0.58 2.55
N PHE A 189 14.97 0.39 2.82
CA PHE A 189 16.03 1.22 2.26
C PHE A 189 16.08 1.13 0.73
N ASN A 190 16.08 -0.09 0.18
CA ASN A 190 16.15 -0.29 -1.27
C ASN A 190 14.96 0.32 -2.01
N ARG A 191 13.72 0.14 -1.52
CA ARG A 191 12.52 0.71 -2.15
C ARG A 191 12.56 2.24 -2.19
N TRP A 192 13.03 2.89 -1.12
CA TRP A 192 13.16 4.35 -1.12
C TRP A 192 14.26 4.85 -2.07
N ASN A 193 15.36 4.12 -2.23
CA ASN A 193 16.35 4.44 -3.27
C ASN A 193 15.74 4.31 -4.67
N HIS A 194 15.03 3.21 -4.95
CA HIS A 194 14.37 3.03 -6.25
C HIS A 194 13.35 4.14 -6.53
N VAL A 195 12.65 4.66 -5.51
CA VAL A 195 11.74 5.81 -5.66
C VAL A 195 12.49 7.06 -6.11
N TRP A 196 13.67 7.33 -5.55
CA TRP A 196 14.48 8.48 -5.96
C TRP A 196 15.08 8.30 -7.36
N ASP A 197 15.45 7.09 -7.74
CA ASP A 197 16.00 6.81 -9.07
C ASP A 197 14.91 6.85 -10.16
N MET A 198 13.70 6.40 -9.84
CA MET A 198 12.59 6.31 -10.80
C MET A 198 11.74 7.59 -10.90
N GLU A 199 11.70 8.40 -9.84
CA GLU A 199 10.90 9.62 -9.74
C GLU A 199 9.43 9.44 -10.18
N PRO A 200 8.69 8.45 -9.64
CA PRO A 200 7.31 8.20 -10.05
C PRO A 200 6.39 9.37 -9.68
N GLU A 201 5.29 9.57 -10.43
CA GLU A 201 4.32 10.65 -10.12
C GLU A 201 3.66 10.45 -8.74
N TYR A 202 3.47 9.19 -8.32
CA TYR A 202 2.96 8.86 -6.99
C TYR A 202 3.76 7.74 -6.34
N VAL A 203 3.86 7.79 -5.01
CA VAL A 203 4.40 6.71 -4.17
C VAL A 203 3.30 6.27 -3.20
N GLN A 204 3.04 4.97 -3.13
CA GLN A 204 2.11 4.39 -2.17
C GLN A 204 2.86 3.56 -1.14
N ILE A 205 2.79 3.96 0.13
CA ILE A 205 3.28 3.13 1.23
C ILE A 205 2.26 2.02 1.51
N ILE A 206 2.69 0.78 1.33
CA ILE A 206 1.91 -0.43 1.61
C ILE A 206 2.49 -1.05 2.89
N SER A 207 1.83 -0.95 4.04
CA SER A 207 0.55 -0.28 4.27
C SER A 207 0.57 0.49 5.58
N TRP A 208 -0.49 1.25 5.82
CA TRP A 208 -0.68 1.90 7.11
C TRP A 208 -1.00 0.89 8.22
N ASN A 209 -1.98 0.00 8.02
CA ASN A 209 -2.55 -0.84 9.08
C ASN A 209 -2.88 -2.28 8.64
N ASP A 210 -2.19 -2.85 7.66
CA ASP A 210 -2.31 -4.29 7.38
C ASP A 210 -1.47 -5.11 8.37
N TYR A 211 -2.07 -5.39 9.52
CA TYR A 211 -1.43 -6.17 10.57
C TYR A 211 -1.33 -7.65 10.18
N GLY A 212 -2.30 -8.18 9.42
CA GLY A 212 -2.35 -9.57 8.98
C GLY A 212 -1.23 -9.94 8.00
N GLU A 213 -0.69 -8.97 7.27
CA GLU A 213 0.48 -9.16 6.39
C GLU A 213 1.76 -8.51 6.96
N SER A 214 1.71 -8.06 8.22
CA SER A 214 2.79 -7.52 9.04
C SER A 214 3.47 -6.24 8.53
N HIS A 215 3.10 -5.73 7.37
CA HIS A 215 3.83 -4.65 6.71
C HIS A 215 3.31 -3.24 7.04
N HIS A 216 2.51 -3.14 8.10
CA HIS A 216 2.03 -1.89 8.67
C HIS A 216 3.18 -1.00 9.17
N ILE A 217 3.05 0.31 8.97
CA ILE A 217 3.91 1.36 9.57
C ILE A 217 3.15 2.26 10.56
N GLY A 218 1.82 2.14 10.60
CA GLY A 218 0.95 2.83 11.53
C GLY A 218 1.02 2.22 12.94
N PRO A 219 0.50 2.93 13.95
CA PRO A 219 0.31 2.37 15.29
C PRO A 219 -0.56 1.10 15.23
N VAL A 220 -0.29 0.13 16.11
CA VAL A 220 -1.17 -1.03 16.26
C VAL A 220 -2.43 -0.60 17.00
N ASN A 221 -3.60 -0.84 16.41
CA ASN A 221 -4.90 -0.54 17.00
C ASN A 221 -5.65 -1.85 17.26
N ASP A 222 -6.00 -2.09 18.53
CA ASP A 222 -6.72 -3.30 18.97
C ASP A 222 -8.13 -3.42 18.37
N ARG A 223 -8.69 -2.35 17.79
CA ARG A 223 -9.97 -2.40 17.04
C ARG A 223 -9.82 -2.94 15.62
N ALA A 224 -8.58 -3.05 15.11
CA ALA A 224 -8.28 -3.42 13.73
C ALA A 224 -7.54 -4.75 13.58
N ILE A 225 -7.50 -5.57 14.63
CA ILE A 225 -6.82 -6.89 14.63
C ILE A 225 -7.74 -8.04 14.23
N VAL A 226 -8.94 -7.76 13.69
CA VAL A 226 -9.93 -8.78 13.28
C VAL A 226 -9.37 -9.80 12.28
N ALA A 227 -8.43 -9.38 11.44
CA ALA A 227 -7.76 -10.23 10.45
C ALA A 227 -7.08 -11.47 11.06
N PHE A 228 -6.63 -11.40 12.32
CA PHE A 228 -6.02 -12.55 13.00
C PHE A 228 -7.04 -13.62 13.37
N GLU A 229 -8.27 -13.23 13.70
CA GLU A 229 -9.37 -14.15 13.99
C GLU A 229 -9.93 -14.74 12.70
N THR A 230 -10.34 -13.90 11.75
CA THR A 230 -10.92 -14.34 10.47
C THR A 230 -9.91 -15.15 9.64
N GLY A 231 -8.65 -14.72 9.64
CA GLY A 231 -7.55 -15.42 9.00
C GLY A 231 -7.08 -16.67 9.76
N ARG A 232 -7.66 -16.99 10.92
CA ARG A 232 -7.32 -18.15 11.77
C ARG A 232 -5.82 -18.22 12.09
N ALA A 233 -5.23 -17.08 12.41
CA ALA A 233 -3.81 -16.99 12.74
C ALA A 233 -3.49 -17.86 13.97
N PRO A 234 -2.37 -18.58 14.00
CA PRO A 234 -1.99 -19.36 15.18
C PRO A 234 -1.62 -18.48 16.39
N PHE A 235 -1.31 -17.20 16.16
CA PHE A 235 -1.08 -16.18 17.16
C PHE A 235 -1.11 -14.79 16.50
N ASN A 236 -1.31 -13.73 17.28
CA ASN A 236 -1.20 -12.35 16.80
C ASN A 236 0.28 -11.93 16.76
N TYR A 237 0.80 -11.66 15.56
CA TYR A 237 2.18 -11.23 15.33
C TYR A 237 2.35 -9.72 15.11
N ALA A 238 1.31 -8.92 15.37
CA ALA A 238 1.41 -7.47 15.50
C ALA A 238 1.41 -7.02 16.98
N LEU A 239 0.78 -7.79 17.87
CA LEU A 239 0.66 -7.43 19.29
C LEU A 239 2.03 -7.35 19.98
N GLY A 240 2.31 -6.20 20.60
CA GLY A 240 3.57 -5.94 21.31
C GLY A 240 4.79 -5.75 20.39
N LEU A 241 4.58 -5.61 19.08
CA LEU A 241 5.61 -5.45 18.07
C LEU A 241 5.40 -4.12 17.32
N PRO A 242 5.75 -2.98 17.93
CA PRO A 242 5.57 -1.68 17.28
C PRO A 242 6.47 -1.55 16.05
N HIS A 243 5.87 -0.99 15.00
CA HIS A 243 6.46 -0.75 13.68
C HIS A 243 6.59 0.75 13.35
N ASP A 244 6.36 1.61 14.34
CA ASP A 244 6.41 3.06 14.20
C ASP A 244 7.81 3.59 13.88
N ALA A 245 8.88 2.88 14.23
CA ALA A 245 10.23 3.28 13.88
C ALA A 245 10.48 3.31 12.35
N TRP A 246 9.68 2.59 11.54
CA TRP A 246 9.71 2.73 10.08
C TRP A 246 9.34 4.14 9.60
N ARG A 247 8.61 4.91 10.42
CA ARG A 247 8.22 6.29 10.14
C ARG A 247 9.29 7.32 10.51
N MET A 248 10.32 6.93 11.28
CA MET A 248 11.30 7.88 11.84
C MET A 248 12.00 8.71 10.75
N LEU A 249 12.41 8.07 9.66
CA LEU A 249 13.13 8.72 8.56
C LEU A 249 12.22 9.12 7.39
N LEU A 250 10.91 8.87 7.48
CA LEU A 250 9.96 9.20 6.41
C LEU A 250 9.94 10.69 6.03
N PRO A 251 9.95 11.64 6.99
CA PRO A 251 10.02 13.06 6.66
C PRO A 251 11.18 13.39 5.72
N PHE A 252 12.37 12.86 6.00
CA PHE A 252 13.55 13.10 5.16
C PHE A 252 13.37 12.50 3.76
N VAL A 253 12.97 11.23 3.66
CA VAL A 253 12.92 10.56 2.35
C VAL A 253 11.79 11.07 1.48
N ILE A 254 10.65 11.41 2.07
CA ILE A 254 9.50 12.00 1.38
C ILE A 254 9.82 13.43 0.93
N ASP A 255 10.40 14.26 1.80
CA ASP A 255 10.77 15.63 1.43
C ASP A 255 11.80 15.63 0.31
N THR A 256 12.78 14.72 0.36
CA THR A 256 13.77 14.55 -0.71
C THR A 256 13.11 14.13 -2.02
N TYR A 257 12.17 13.18 -1.99
CA TYR A 257 11.41 12.77 -3.17
C TYR A 257 10.59 13.94 -3.76
N LYS A 258 9.90 14.71 -2.92
CA LYS A 258 9.02 15.80 -3.38
C LYS A 258 9.77 17.04 -3.87
N ALA A 259 10.94 17.34 -3.29
CA ALA A 259 11.69 18.57 -3.58
C ALA A 259 13.02 18.33 -4.31
N GLY A 260 13.39 17.07 -4.58
CA GLY A 260 14.69 16.65 -5.13
C GLY A 260 15.88 16.79 -4.16
N LYS A 261 15.69 17.48 -3.03
CA LYS A 261 16.68 17.65 -1.97
C LYS A 261 16.02 18.06 -0.66
N THR A 262 16.62 17.69 0.47
CA THR A 262 16.27 18.23 1.79
C THR A 262 17.52 18.40 2.65
N SER A 263 17.39 19.04 3.80
CA SER A 263 18.51 19.25 4.75
C SER A 263 18.42 18.30 5.93
N PHE A 264 19.56 17.76 6.35
CA PHE A 264 19.66 16.99 7.59
C PHE A 264 19.59 17.94 8.77
N THR A 265 18.54 17.82 9.58
CA THR A 265 18.39 18.59 10.83
C THR A 265 18.58 17.74 12.08
N LYS A 266 18.56 16.40 11.93
CA LYS A 266 18.69 15.41 13.00
C LYS A 266 19.35 14.14 12.47
N GLU A 267 20.16 13.51 13.30
CA GLU A 267 20.65 12.15 13.08
C GLU A 267 19.72 11.14 13.76
N GLY A 268 19.55 9.96 13.17
CA GLY A 268 18.69 8.92 13.70
C GLY A 268 19.14 7.53 13.24
N LEU A 269 18.80 6.52 14.05
CA LEU A 269 19.06 5.12 13.76
C LEU A 269 17.77 4.34 14.00
N THR A 270 17.35 3.56 12.99
CA THR A 270 16.26 2.59 13.13
C THR A 270 16.88 1.20 13.14
N VAL A 271 16.58 0.41 14.17
CA VAL A 271 17.01 -0.97 14.27
C VAL A 271 15.80 -1.87 14.24
N TRP A 272 15.87 -2.95 13.48
CA TRP A 272 14.90 -4.03 13.57
C TRP A 272 15.63 -5.33 13.83
N TYR A 273 14.98 -6.22 14.57
CA TYR A 273 15.54 -7.53 14.87
C TYR A 273 14.46 -8.60 14.85
N ARG A 274 14.90 -9.84 14.64
CA ARG A 274 14.02 -11.01 14.66
C ARG A 274 13.95 -11.54 16.09
N LEU A 275 12.75 -11.92 16.55
CA LEU A 275 12.63 -12.57 17.85
C LEU A 275 13.13 -14.03 17.83
N ASN A 276 13.09 -14.67 16.67
CA ASN A 276 13.61 -16.03 16.51
C ASN A 276 15.09 -16.00 16.12
N PRO A 277 15.92 -16.90 16.67
CA PRO A 277 17.33 -17.02 16.30
C PRO A 277 17.49 -17.23 14.80
N GLY A 278 18.46 -16.55 14.19
CA GLY A 278 18.74 -16.67 12.74
C GLY A 278 19.22 -18.07 12.29
N ARG A 279 19.51 -18.97 13.25
CA ARG A 279 19.89 -20.37 13.00
C ARG A 279 18.76 -21.37 13.30
N ALA A 280 17.57 -20.89 13.68
CA ALA A 280 16.42 -21.76 13.89
C ALA A 280 15.90 -22.28 12.54
N CYS A 281 16.23 -23.53 12.20
CA CYS A 281 15.87 -24.15 10.92
C CYS A 281 14.42 -24.64 10.84
N SER A 282 13.65 -24.61 11.93
CA SER A 282 12.23 -24.94 11.88
C SER A 282 11.44 -23.78 11.29
N SER A 283 10.75 -24.02 10.17
CA SER A 283 9.98 -23.00 9.49
C SER A 283 8.59 -22.78 10.04
N GLY A 284 8.07 -23.73 10.83
CA GLY A 284 6.66 -23.75 11.24
C GLY A 284 5.69 -23.83 10.05
N GLY A 285 6.14 -24.37 8.91
CA GLY A 285 5.36 -24.43 7.67
C GLY A 285 5.41 -23.17 6.80
N THR A 286 6.05 -22.08 7.26
CA THR A 286 6.18 -20.84 6.47
C THR A 286 7.10 -21.03 5.27
N VAL A 287 6.60 -20.73 4.06
CA VAL A 287 7.34 -20.79 2.79
C VAL A 287 7.93 -19.42 2.39
N GLY A 288 8.66 -19.36 1.28
CA GLY A 288 9.21 -18.10 0.73
C GLY A 288 10.54 -17.63 1.35
N LYS A 289 11.14 -18.40 2.26
CA LYS A 289 12.40 -18.05 2.92
C LYS A 289 13.52 -19.05 2.62
N HIS A 290 14.78 -18.63 2.78
CA HIS A 290 15.91 -19.57 2.85
C HIS A 290 15.75 -20.52 4.05
N ARG A 291 16.17 -21.78 3.87
CA ARG A 291 15.93 -22.95 4.74
C ARG A 291 16.26 -22.77 6.23
N CYS A 292 17.11 -21.79 6.59
CA CYS A 292 17.57 -21.55 7.96
C CYS A 292 17.01 -20.27 8.61
N LEU A 293 16.15 -19.50 7.93
CA LEU A 293 15.54 -18.30 8.51
C LEU A 293 14.34 -18.75 9.38
N GLY A 294 14.35 -18.54 10.70
CA GLY A 294 13.26 -18.90 11.62
C GLY A 294 11.89 -18.28 11.29
N SER A 295 10.82 -18.62 12.03
CA SER A 295 9.46 -18.07 11.81
C SER A 295 9.39 -16.55 12.07
N GLY A 296 8.52 -15.85 11.34
CA GLY A 296 8.53 -14.39 11.18
C GLY A 296 7.93 -13.61 12.35
N ARG A 297 8.79 -13.06 13.20
CA ARG A 297 8.44 -11.91 14.06
C ARG A 297 9.59 -10.92 13.98
N ARG A 298 9.31 -9.67 13.65
CA ARG A 298 10.27 -8.57 13.73
C ARG A 298 9.71 -7.50 14.66
N ARG A 299 10.62 -6.86 15.40
CA ARG A 299 10.34 -5.67 16.19
C ARG A 299 11.21 -4.55 15.65
N SER A 300 10.66 -3.36 15.52
CA SER A 300 11.43 -2.14 15.24
C SER A 300 11.65 -1.35 16.53
N GLY A 301 12.73 -0.59 16.59
CA GLY A 301 13.11 0.27 17.71
C GLY A 301 14.08 1.36 17.28
#